data_AF-A0A8J2N8Y5-F1
#
_entry.id   AF-A0A8J2N8Y5-F1
#
_cell.length_a   1.000
_cell.length_b   1.000
_cell.length_c   1.000
_cell.angle_alpha   90.00
_cell.angle_beta   90.00
_cell.angle_gamma   90.00
#
_symmetry.space_group_name_H-M   'P 1'
#
loop_
_entity.id
_entity.type
_entity.pdbx_description
1 polymer ?
#
loop_
_entity_poly.entity_id
_entity_poly.type
_entity_poly.pdbx_seq_one_letter_code
_entity_poly.pdbx_strand_id
1 'polypeptide(L)'
;MSLLNYLPRFYARTGYSDSALSQICAAVGLVGLVNKAYNKDMLSAATNNYGAAIRTVNTALLCTKIAVKDCTVASIYLAAMFEALILPRRAGMDNAGIHLAGAVLVAHLILKQRKQTDVTIKLCNTLMKTVIMNCWIQEVPLPPNFVDFKRLVEQKAERVMVYDSFLDIIMSLVQFKQEYQDATKADPMAIVQRALTIDANLDEYARELALKAPFETHQLSNADDSRLAHKGYYRCELLL
;
A
#
# COMPACT_ATOMS: atom_id res chain seq x y z
N MET A 1 12.51 -2.10 7.97
CA MET A 1 11.87 -0.87 8.53
C MET A 1 10.41 -0.79 8.07
N SER A 2 9.48 -0.40 8.94
CA SER A 2 8.06 -0.21 8.58
C SER A 2 7.88 0.93 7.57
N LEU A 3 7.01 0.72 6.56
CA LEU A 3 6.63 1.75 5.58
C LEU A 3 5.98 2.97 6.24
N LEU A 4 5.41 2.82 7.45
CA LEU A 4 4.67 3.86 8.16
C LEU A 4 5.47 4.54 9.28
N ASN A 5 6.79 4.35 9.33
CA ASN A 5 7.63 4.87 10.42
C ASN A 5 7.57 6.39 10.62
N TYR A 6 7.20 7.15 9.59
CA TYR A 6 7.09 8.61 9.63
C TYR A 6 5.74 9.10 10.16
N LEU A 7 4.70 8.25 10.14
CA LEU A 7 3.34 8.64 10.51
C LEU A 7 3.21 9.11 11.97
N PRO A 8 3.82 8.46 12.98
CA PRO A 8 3.70 8.92 14.37
C PRO A 8 4.24 10.35 14.56
N ARG A 9 5.39 10.66 13.96
CA ARG A 9 5.98 12.01 14.02
C ARG A 9 5.16 13.02 13.25
N PHE A 10 4.61 12.63 12.10
CA PHE A 10 3.69 13.48 11.36
C PHE A 10 2.44 13.81 12.18
N TYR A 11 1.78 12.78 12.74
CA TYR A 11 0.60 12.92 13.58
C TYR A 11 0.87 13.80 14.81
N ALA A 12 1.99 13.63 15.50
CA ALA A 12 2.33 14.46 16.67
C ALA A 12 2.42 15.96 16.33
N ARG A 13 2.77 16.32 15.08
CA ARG A 13 2.89 17.71 14.63
C ARG A 13 1.59 18.31 14.11
N THR A 14 0.73 17.50 13.49
CA THR A 14 -0.42 18.00 12.72
C THR A 14 -1.76 17.42 13.15
N GLY A 15 -1.76 16.22 13.76
CA GLY A 15 -2.94 15.46 14.12
C GLY A 15 -3.83 16.15 15.14
N TYR A 16 -3.28 16.95 16.05
CA TYR A 16 -4.10 17.71 17.01
C TYR A 16 -4.87 18.87 16.37
N SER A 17 -4.37 19.41 15.25
CA SER A 17 -4.96 20.57 14.57
C SER A 17 -5.84 20.19 13.38
N ASP A 18 -5.76 18.94 12.92
CA ASP A 18 -6.52 18.44 11.78
C ASP A 18 -7.55 17.40 12.23
N SER A 19 -8.83 17.77 12.17
CA SER A 19 -9.92 16.94 12.69
C SER A 19 -10.07 15.62 11.92
N ALA A 20 -9.89 15.61 10.60
CA ALA A 20 -9.98 14.39 9.80
C ALA A 20 -8.90 13.38 10.18
N LEU A 21 -7.64 13.84 10.25
CA LEU A 21 -6.51 12.98 10.60
C LEU A 21 -6.63 12.46 12.04
N SER A 22 -7.06 13.30 12.97
CA SER A 22 -7.31 12.88 14.36
C SER A 22 -8.36 11.78 14.46
N GLN A 23 -9.52 12.01 13.83
CA GLN A 23 -10.65 11.09 13.85
C GLN A 23 -10.30 9.75 13.20
N ILE A 24 -9.65 9.76 12.03
CA ILE A 24 -9.34 8.50 11.34
C ILE A 24 -8.23 7.71 12.05
N CYS A 25 -7.25 8.38 12.67
CA CYS A 25 -6.26 7.72 13.51
C CYS A 25 -6.92 7.06 14.72
N ALA A 26 -7.87 7.74 15.38
CA ALA A 26 -8.65 7.15 16.46
C ALA A 26 -9.47 5.94 15.97
N ALA A 27 -10.10 6.04 14.80
CA ALA A 27 -10.87 4.95 14.21
C ALA A 27 -10.02 3.71 13.94
N VAL A 28 -8.88 3.85 13.25
CA VAL A 28 -7.97 2.73 12.96
C VAL A 28 -7.39 2.14 14.25
N GLY A 29 -6.99 2.98 15.19
CA GLY A 29 -6.49 2.54 16.49
C GLY A 29 -7.51 1.72 17.27
N LEU A 30 -8.75 2.18 17.34
CA LEU A 30 -9.85 1.47 18.01
C LEU A 30 -10.16 0.13 17.32
N VAL A 31 -10.26 0.08 15.99
CA VAL A 31 -10.48 -1.20 15.27
C VAL A 31 -9.34 -2.19 15.52
N GLY A 32 -8.09 -1.71 15.53
CA GLY A 32 -6.93 -2.54 15.83
C GLY A 32 -6.99 -3.17 17.23
N LEU A 33 -7.66 -2.52 18.19
CA LEU A 33 -7.91 -3.04 19.54
C LEU A 33 -9.14 -3.95 19.61
N VAL A 34 -10.22 -3.64 18.89
CA VAL A 34 -11.45 -4.45 18.83
C VAL A 34 -11.15 -5.89 18.42
N ASN A 35 -10.26 -6.07 17.43
CA ASN A 35 -9.84 -7.39 16.95
C ASN A 35 -9.19 -8.28 18.01
N LYS A 36 -8.86 -7.74 19.20
CA LYS A 36 -8.34 -8.48 20.36
C LYS A 36 -9.35 -8.64 21.51
N ALA A 37 -10.40 -7.81 21.56
CA ALA A 37 -11.23 -7.65 22.75
C ALA A 37 -12.74 -7.93 22.55
N TYR A 38 -13.22 -8.15 21.32
CA TYR A 38 -14.64 -8.38 21.00
C TYR A 38 -15.61 -7.36 21.65
N ASN A 39 -15.17 -6.11 21.81
CA ASN A 39 -15.95 -5.06 22.47
C ASN A 39 -16.77 -4.25 21.43
N LYS A 40 -18.10 -4.35 21.50
CA LYS A 40 -19.04 -3.66 20.59
C LYS A 40 -19.02 -2.13 20.74
N ASP A 41 -18.75 -1.61 21.93
CA ASP A 41 -18.72 -0.16 22.17
C ASP A 41 -17.50 0.47 21.50
N MET A 42 -16.36 -0.23 21.55
CA MET A 42 -15.16 0.19 20.83
C MET A 42 -15.36 0.18 19.31
N LEU A 43 -16.08 -0.82 18.78
CA LEU A 43 -16.43 -0.88 17.36
C LEU A 43 -17.35 0.29 16.96
N SER A 44 -18.36 0.60 17.78
CA SER A 44 -19.25 1.75 17.58
C SER A 44 -18.47 3.07 17.57
N ALA A 45 -17.59 3.27 18.56
CA ALA A 45 -16.74 4.44 18.63
C ALA A 45 -15.82 4.56 17.41
N ALA A 46 -15.25 3.44 16.94
CA ALA A 46 -14.39 3.43 15.77
C ALA A 46 -15.15 3.83 14.50
N THR A 47 -16.33 3.25 14.27
CA THR A 47 -17.19 3.56 13.12
C THR A 47 -17.66 5.01 13.14
N ASN A 48 -18.00 5.56 14.32
CA ASN A 48 -18.39 6.96 14.46
C ASN A 48 -17.24 7.92 14.09
N ASN A 49 -16.02 7.63 14.55
CA ASN A 49 -14.83 8.39 14.20
C ASN A 49 -14.50 8.28 12.70
N TYR A 50 -14.60 7.09 12.12
CA TYR A 50 -14.43 6.86 10.68
C TYR A 50 -15.43 7.72 9.88
N GLY A 51 -16.72 7.63 10.20
CA GLY A 51 -17.76 8.40 9.50
C GLY A 51 -17.58 9.91 9.63
N ALA A 52 -17.11 10.39 10.78
CA ALA A 52 -16.76 11.80 10.97
C ALA A 52 -15.58 12.22 10.08
N ALA A 53 -14.52 11.42 10.05
CA ALA A 53 -13.34 11.69 9.22
C ALA A 53 -13.70 11.76 7.74
N ILE A 54 -14.51 10.81 7.23
CA ILE A 54 -14.95 10.81 5.82
C ILE A 54 -15.72 12.08 5.48
N ARG A 55 -16.61 12.55 6.36
CA ARG A 55 -17.33 13.83 6.14
C ARG A 55 -16.36 15.00 6.03
N THR A 56 -15.38 15.09 6.94
CA THR A 56 -14.37 16.16 6.91
C THR A 56 -13.48 16.08 5.67
N VAL A 57 -13.05 14.88 5.27
CA VAL A 57 -12.28 14.67 4.04
C VAL A 57 -13.10 15.11 2.82
N ASN A 58 -14.36 14.69 2.71
CA ASN A 58 -15.22 15.08 1.60
C ASN A 58 -15.39 16.60 1.51
N THR A 59 -15.56 17.30 2.64
CA THR A 59 -15.56 18.76 2.66
C THR A 59 -14.21 19.36 2.23
N ALA A 60 -13.10 18.78 2.66
CA ALA A 60 -11.76 19.21 2.26
C ALA A 60 -11.51 19.07 0.74
N LEU A 61 -12.04 18.01 0.12
CA LEU A 61 -11.91 17.75 -1.31
C LEU A 61 -12.63 18.78 -2.19
N LEU A 62 -13.67 19.46 -1.68
CA LEU A 62 -14.36 20.53 -2.39
C LEU A 62 -13.50 21.79 -2.56
N CYS A 63 -12.42 21.93 -1.79
CA CYS A 63 -11.51 23.07 -1.87
C CYS A 63 -10.12 22.59 -2.28
N THR A 64 -9.68 22.91 -3.50
CA THR A 64 -8.36 22.51 -4.02
C THR A 64 -7.20 22.88 -3.09
N LYS A 65 -7.30 24.00 -2.35
CA LYS A 65 -6.25 24.43 -1.39
C LYS A 65 -6.15 23.49 -0.19
N ILE A 66 -7.25 22.88 0.25
CA ILE A 66 -7.30 21.97 1.39
C ILE A 66 -7.08 20.52 0.91
N ALA A 67 -7.61 20.16 -0.26
CA ALA A 67 -7.44 18.85 -0.88
C ALA A 67 -5.97 18.44 -1.01
N VAL A 68 -5.09 19.39 -1.35
CA VAL A 68 -3.64 19.15 -1.56
C VAL A 68 -2.80 19.12 -0.28
N LYS A 69 -3.41 19.04 0.91
CA LYS A 69 -2.67 18.92 2.17
C LYS A 69 -2.30 17.46 2.45
N ASP A 70 -1.17 17.28 3.14
CA ASP A 70 -0.69 15.97 3.60
C ASP A 70 -1.73 15.23 4.46
N CYS A 71 -2.43 15.95 5.34
CA CYS A 71 -3.46 15.39 6.21
C CYS A 71 -4.63 14.81 5.41
N THR A 72 -5.02 15.42 4.30
CA THR A 72 -6.10 14.92 3.44
C THR A 72 -5.72 13.58 2.83
N VAL A 73 -4.55 13.48 2.20
CA VAL A 73 -4.08 12.21 1.60
C VAL A 73 -3.87 11.14 2.67
N ALA A 74 -3.29 11.50 3.81
CA ALA A 74 -3.07 10.58 4.92
C ALA A 74 -4.40 10.05 5.48
N SER A 75 -5.42 10.92 5.57
CA SER A 75 -6.72 10.53 6.07
C SER A 75 -7.45 9.58 5.12
N ILE A 76 -7.37 9.81 3.80
CA ILE A 76 -7.93 8.89 2.80
C ILE A 76 -7.19 7.54 2.85
N TYR A 77 -5.86 7.55 2.96
CA TYR A 77 -5.08 6.32 3.11
C TYR A 77 -5.48 5.53 4.36
N LEU A 78 -5.64 6.20 5.50
CA LEU A 78 -6.05 5.55 6.75
C LEU A 78 -7.51 5.09 6.73
N ALA A 79 -8.38 5.74 5.95
CA ALA A 79 -9.73 5.24 5.67
C ALA A 79 -9.71 3.90 4.94
N ALA A 80 -8.83 3.75 3.94
CA ALA A 80 -8.62 2.45 3.29
C ALA A 80 -8.17 1.37 4.29
N MET A 81 -7.25 1.72 5.20
CA MET A 81 -6.77 0.79 6.23
C MET A 81 -7.87 0.41 7.21
N PHE A 82 -8.73 1.35 7.62
CA PHE A 82 -9.87 1.08 8.49
C PHE A 82 -10.80 0.02 7.89
N GLU A 83 -11.16 0.18 6.61
CA GLU A 83 -12.09 -0.73 5.94
C GLU A 83 -11.49 -2.12 5.71
N ALA A 84 -10.20 -2.18 5.39
CA ALA A 84 -9.46 -3.44 5.28
C ALA A 84 -9.41 -4.23 6.60
N LEU A 85 -9.51 -3.55 7.74
CA LEU A 85 -9.45 -4.16 9.07
C LEU A 85 -10.80 -4.59 9.64
N ILE A 86 -11.90 -3.94 9.24
CA ILE A 86 -13.21 -4.09 9.89
C ILE A 86 -14.20 -4.94 9.09
N LEU A 87 -14.14 -4.91 7.75
CA LEU A 87 -15.12 -5.57 6.88
C LEU A 87 -14.67 -6.99 6.49
N PRO A 88 -15.61 -7.89 6.15
CA PRO A 88 -15.28 -9.19 5.58
C PRO A 88 -14.34 -9.05 4.39
N ARG A 89 -13.39 -9.97 4.24
CA ARG A 89 -12.23 -9.83 3.33
C ARG A 89 -12.56 -9.31 1.93
N ARG A 90 -13.68 -9.67 1.30
CA ARG A 90 -14.01 -9.16 -0.04
C ARG A 90 -14.57 -7.72 -0.01
N ALA A 91 -15.67 -7.47 0.69
CA ALA A 91 -16.31 -6.15 0.71
C ALA A 91 -15.41 -5.04 1.32
N GLY A 92 -14.59 -5.39 2.33
CA GLY A 92 -13.62 -4.45 2.91
C GLY A 92 -12.51 -4.07 1.95
N MET A 93 -12.09 -5.02 1.14
CA MET A 93 -11.03 -4.85 0.16
C MET A 93 -11.51 -4.01 -1.04
N ASP A 94 -12.76 -4.18 -1.49
CA ASP A 94 -13.34 -3.34 -2.55
C ASP A 94 -13.39 -1.86 -2.15
N ASN A 95 -13.93 -1.56 -0.97
CA ASN A 95 -14.01 -0.18 -0.48
C ASN A 95 -12.61 0.42 -0.22
N ALA A 96 -11.71 -0.37 0.37
CA ALA A 96 -10.33 0.06 0.56
C ALA A 96 -9.65 0.39 -0.78
N GLY A 97 -9.93 -0.38 -1.83
CA GLY A 97 -9.48 -0.10 -3.20
C GLY A 97 -9.94 1.27 -3.72
N ILE A 98 -11.20 1.65 -3.45
CA ILE A 98 -11.74 2.96 -3.83
C ILE A 98 -10.99 4.10 -3.13
N HIS A 99 -10.78 4.01 -1.82
CA HIS A 99 -10.01 5.03 -1.09
C HIS A 99 -8.56 5.09 -1.55
N LEU A 100 -7.91 3.94 -1.79
CA LEU A 100 -6.55 3.91 -2.32
C LEU A 100 -6.45 4.60 -3.68
N ALA A 101 -7.40 4.36 -4.59
CA ALA A 101 -7.47 5.07 -5.87
C ALA A 101 -7.69 6.57 -5.68
N GLY A 102 -8.58 6.98 -4.77
CA GLY A 102 -8.80 8.38 -4.42
C GLY A 102 -7.55 9.05 -3.86
N ALA A 103 -6.83 8.37 -2.96
CA ALA A 103 -5.57 8.86 -2.42
C ALA A 103 -4.53 9.05 -3.51
N VAL A 104 -4.44 8.13 -4.50
CA VAL A 104 -3.52 8.26 -5.64
C VAL A 104 -3.84 9.51 -6.45
N LEU A 105 -5.12 9.78 -6.74
CA LEU A 105 -5.52 10.96 -7.50
C LEU A 105 -5.13 12.26 -6.79
N VAL A 106 -5.38 12.37 -5.48
CA VAL A 106 -5.03 13.57 -4.70
C VAL A 106 -3.51 13.71 -4.59
N ALA A 107 -2.79 12.63 -4.30
CA ALA A 107 -1.33 12.63 -4.22
C ALA A 107 -0.68 12.99 -5.57
N HIS A 108 -1.22 12.46 -6.67
CA HIS A 108 -0.80 12.78 -8.02
C HIS A 108 -0.98 14.27 -8.34
N LEU A 109 -2.11 14.86 -7.91
CA LEU A 109 -2.36 16.29 -8.05
C LEU A 109 -1.32 17.13 -7.27
N ILE A 110 -0.97 16.73 -6.05
CA ILE A 110 0.06 17.42 -5.25
C ILE A 110 1.41 17.41 -5.99
N LEU A 111 1.82 16.25 -6.50
CA LEU A 111 3.07 16.09 -7.24
C LEU A 111 3.08 16.91 -8.54
N LYS A 112 1.97 16.90 -9.30
CA LYS A 112 1.83 17.69 -10.53
C LYS A 112 1.89 19.20 -10.27
N GLN A 113 1.32 19.66 -9.16
CA GLN A 113 1.38 21.07 -8.75
C GLN A 113 2.71 21.46 -8.08
N ARG A 114 3.64 20.51 -7.92
CA ARG A 114 4.92 20.70 -7.23
C ARG A 114 4.77 21.21 -5.79
N LYS A 115 3.68 20.81 -5.11
CA LYS A 115 3.34 21.24 -3.73
C LYS A 115 3.73 20.20 -2.66
N GLN A 116 4.48 19.17 -3.05
CA GLN A 116 4.86 18.10 -2.14
C GLN A 116 5.80 18.57 -1.03
N THR A 117 5.57 18.08 0.19
CA THR A 117 6.48 18.12 1.33
C THR A 117 7.26 16.80 1.42
N ASP A 118 8.24 16.72 2.32
CA ASP A 118 8.93 15.47 2.63
C ASP A 118 7.97 14.39 3.14
N VAL A 119 6.92 14.79 3.86
CA VAL A 119 5.87 13.87 4.32
C VAL A 119 5.05 13.39 3.14
N THR A 120 4.69 14.28 2.21
CA THR A 120 3.99 13.90 0.98
C THR A 120 4.77 12.81 0.25
N ILE A 121 6.09 12.97 0.07
CA ILE A 121 6.92 12.01 -0.68
C ILE A 121 6.90 10.64 0.00
N LYS A 122 7.08 10.58 1.33
CA LYS A 122 7.02 9.33 2.11
C LYS A 122 5.64 8.67 2.03
N LEU A 123 4.58 9.48 2.07
CA LEU A 123 3.21 9.01 1.92
C LEU A 123 2.92 8.49 0.52
N CYS A 124 3.39 9.17 -0.52
CA CYS A 124 3.24 8.71 -1.90
C CYS A 124 3.98 7.39 -2.13
N ASN A 125 5.19 7.24 -1.57
CA ASN A 125 5.94 6.00 -1.64
C ASN A 125 5.17 4.85 -0.95
N THR A 126 4.70 5.07 0.27
CA THR A 126 3.86 4.10 1.00
C THR A 126 2.62 3.72 0.20
N LEU A 127 1.92 4.72 -0.35
CA LEU A 127 0.70 4.55 -1.11
C LEU A 127 0.94 3.74 -2.39
N MET A 128 1.99 4.07 -3.15
CA MET A 128 2.40 3.36 -4.36
C MET A 128 2.61 1.87 -4.08
N LYS A 129 3.40 1.54 -3.04
CA LYS A 129 3.67 0.16 -2.62
C LYS A 129 2.39 -0.56 -2.19
N THR A 130 1.54 0.12 -1.42
CA THR A 130 0.27 -0.43 -0.94
C THR A 130 -0.69 -0.75 -2.10
N VAL A 131 -0.80 0.16 -3.07
CA VAL A 131 -1.70 0.00 -4.22
C VAL A 131 -1.27 -1.16 -5.10
N ILE A 132 0.02 -1.29 -5.44
CA ILE A 132 0.53 -2.39 -6.26
C ILE A 132 0.18 -3.74 -5.61
N MET A 133 0.47 -3.89 -4.31
CA MET A 133 0.16 -5.11 -3.58
C MET A 133 -1.34 -5.36 -3.46
N ASN A 134 -2.15 -4.31 -3.24
CA ASN A 134 -3.60 -4.45 -3.17
C ASN A 134 -4.18 -4.94 -4.50
N CYS A 135 -3.77 -4.35 -5.62
CA CYS A 135 -4.20 -4.76 -6.96
C CYS A 135 -3.80 -6.21 -7.26
N TRP A 136 -2.58 -6.60 -6.88
CA TRP A 136 -2.12 -7.98 -7.01
C TRP A 136 -2.96 -8.97 -6.21
N ILE A 137 -3.20 -8.68 -4.92
CA ILE A 137 -3.94 -9.59 -4.02
C ILE A 137 -5.41 -9.70 -4.43
N GLN A 138 -6.02 -8.60 -4.85
CA GLN A 138 -7.43 -8.58 -5.26
C GLN A 138 -7.65 -8.99 -6.72
N GLU A 139 -6.59 -9.14 -7.49
CA GLU A 139 -6.65 -9.41 -8.94
C GLU A 139 -7.44 -8.33 -9.70
N VAL A 140 -7.23 -7.06 -9.34
CA VAL A 140 -7.89 -5.90 -9.95
C VAL A 140 -6.90 -5.01 -10.70
N PRO A 141 -7.39 -4.21 -11.68
CA PRO A 141 -6.59 -3.21 -12.38
C PRO A 141 -5.86 -2.24 -11.46
N LEU A 142 -4.74 -1.69 -11.94
CA LEU A 142 -4.13 -0.50 -11.34
C LEU A 142 -5.06 0.72 -11.51
N PRO A 143 -5.08 1.66 -10.54
CA PRO A 143 -5.88 2.87 -10.67
C PRO A 143 -5.50 3.73 -11.90
N PRO A 144 -6.41 4.60 -12.37
CA PRO A 144 -6.09 5.57 -13.43
C PRO A 144 -4.89 6.44 -13.06
N ASN A 145 -4.07 6.80 -14.06
CA ASN A 145 -2.85 7.61 -13.91
C ASN A 145 -1.76 7.00 -13.01
N PHE A 146 -1.90 5.75 -12.55
CA PHE A 146 -0.97 5.17 -11.57
C PHE A 146 0.48 5.09 -12.08
N VAL A 147 0.67 4.77 -13.37
CA VAL A 147 2.02 4.73 -13.98
C VAL A 147 2.70 6.11 -13.94
N ASP A 148 1.97 7.18 -14.24
CA ASP A 148 2.49 8.56 -14.17
C ASP A 148 2.75 8.97 -12.72
N PHE A 149 1.86 8.60 -11.80
CA PHE A 149 2.05 8.80 -10.36
C PHE A 149 3.34 8.12 -9.86
N LYS A 150 3.52 6.82 -10.13
CA LYS A 150 4.71 6.04 -9.78
C LYS A 150 5.98 6.73 -10.27
N ARG A 151 6.02 7.09 -11.56
CA ARG A 151 7.15 7.82 -12.16
C ARG A 151 7.50 9.11 -11.41
N LEU A 152 6.49 9.89 -11.02
CA LEU A 152 6.70 11.14 -10.26
C LEU A 152 7.20 10.88 -8.83
N VAL A 153 6.76 9.79 -8.19
CA VAL A 153 7.25 9.38 -6.87
C VAL A 153 8.71 8.95 -6.94
N GLU A 154 9.08 8.16 -7.93
CA GLU A 154 10.45 7.65 -8.12
C GLU A 154 11.44 8.77 -8.43
N GLN A 155 11.03 9.78 -9.20
CA GLN A 155 11.83 11.00 -9.42
C GLN A 155 12.12 11.79 -8.13
N LYS A 156 11.37 11.53 -7.07
CA LYS A 156 11.52 12.16 -5.75
C LYS A 156 12.10 11.21 -4.70
N ALA A 157 12.30 9.94 -5.04
CA ALA A 157 12.85 8.96 -4.11
C ALA A 157 14.35 9.22 -3.93
N GLU A 158 14.78 9.46 -2.69
CA GLU A 158 16.20 9.64 -2.34
C GLU A 158 17.01 8.35 -2.54
N ARG A 159 16.35 7.19 -2.49
CA ARG A 159 16.99 5.88 -2.58
C ARG A 159 16.04 4.86 -3.20
N VAL A 160 16.54 4.10 -4.17
CA VAL A 160 15.87 2.93 -4.72
C VAL A 160 16.37 1.71 -3.96
N MET A 161 15.45 0.98 -3.32
CA MET A 161 15.76 -0.26 -2.60
C MET A 161 15.60 -1.45 -3.54
N VAL A 162 16.30 -2.54 -3.27
CA VAL A 162 16.15 -3.81 -4.03
C VAL A 162 14.69 -4.28 -4.02
N TYR A 163 13.95 -4.05 -2.94
CA TYR A 163 12.53 -4.37 -2.86
C TYR A 163 11.63 -3.54 -3.80
N ASP A 164 12.10 -2.41 -4.33
CA ASP A 164 11.34 -1.58 -5.26
C ASP A 164 11.28 -2.24 -6.66
N SER A 165 12.35 -2.92 -7.10
CA SER A 165 12.33 -3.65 -8.37
C SER A 165 11.41 -4.88 -8.33
N PHE A 166 11.20 -5.48 -7.15
CA PHE A 166 10.18 -6.51 -6.99
C PHE A 166 8.78 -5.97 -7.27
N LEU A 167 8.49 -4.75 -6.82
CA LEU A 167 7.19 -4.12 -7.06
C LEU A 167 6.96 -3.80 -8.54
N ASP A 168 8.02 -3.54 -9.31
CA ASP A 168 7.93 -3.40 -10.77
C ASP A 168 7.52 -4.71 -11.46
N ILE A 169 8.05 -5.83 -10.97
CA ILE A 169 7.68 -7.17 -11.45
C ILE A 169 6.22 -7.46 -11.09
N ILE A 170 5.80 -7.19 -9.85
CA ILE A 170 4.40 -7.37 -9.43
C ILE A 170 3.46 -6.47 -10.25
N MET A 171 3.84 -5.21 -10.51
CA MET A 171 3.06 -4.31 -11.36
C MET A 171 2.94 -4.86 -12.79
N SER A 172 4.02 -5.40 -13.34
CA SER A 172 4.03 -6.04 -14.67
C SER A 172 3.13 -7.28 -14.72
N LEU A 173 3.10 -8.08 -13.65
CA LEU A 173 2.20 -9.22 -13.49
C LEU A 173 0.72 -8.79 -13.42
N VAL A 174 0.41 -7.72 -12.69
CA VAL A 174 -0.96 -7.17 -12.63
C VAL A 174 -1.42 -6.75 -14.03
N GLN A 175 -0.59 -6.00 -14.76
CA GLN A 175 -0.91 -5.57 -16.13
C GLN A 175 -1.05 -6.75 -17.09
N PHE A 176 -0.15 -7.73 -17.01
CA PHE A 176 -0.20 -8.94 -17.83
C PHE A 176 -1.49 -9.76 -17.59
N LYS A 177 -1.94 -9.90 -16.34
CA LYS A 177 -3.21 -10.58 -16.03
C LYS A 177 -4.40 -9.91 -16.73
N GLN A 178 -4.41 -8.58 -16.81
CA GLN A 178 -5.47 -7.84 -17.50
C GLN A 178 -5.43 -8.08 -19.02
N GLU A 179 -4.24 -7.98 -19.61
CA GLU A 179 -4.02 -8.27 -21.04
C GLU A 179 -4.46 -9.71 -21.39
N TYR A 180 -4.19 -10.66 -20.49
CA TYR A 180 -4.60 -12.05 -20.65
C TYR A 180 -6.11 -12.27 -20.53
N GLN A 181 -6.80 -11.54 -19.65
CA GLN A 181 -8.26 -11.62 -19.55
C GLN A 181 -8.96 -11.13 -20.82
N ASP A 182 -8.34 -10.21 -21.55
CA ASP A 182 -8.79 -9.70 -22.85
C ASP A 182 -8.20 -10.46 -24.06
N ALA A 183 -7.52 -11.60 -23.84
CA ALA A 183 -6.68 -12.32 -24.81
C ALA A 183 -7.40 -12.84 -26.07
N THR A 184 -8.74 -12.76 -26.15
CA THR A 184 -9.47 -13.05 -27.39
C THR A 184 -9.07 -12.16 -28.58
N LYS A 185 -8.32 -11.08 -28.32
CA LYS A 185 -7.85 -10.12 -29.33
C LYS A 185 -6.32 -10.02 -29.45
N ALA A 186 -5.56 -10.75 -28.64
CA ALA A 186 -4.11 -10.63 -28.59
C ALA A 186 -3.41 -11.80 -29.28
N ASP A 187 -2.26 -11.54 -29.90
CA ASP A 187 -1.41 -12.57 -30.51
C ASP A 187 -0.91 -13.54 -29.42
N PRO A 188 -1.21 -14.85 -29.49
CA PRO A 188 -0.74 -15.83 -28.53
C PRO A 188 0.78 -15.82 -28.35
N MET A 189 1.54 -15.57 -29.41
CA MET A 189 3.00 -15.51 -29.33
C MET A 189 3.47 -14.30 -28.52
N ALA A 190 2.81 -13.15 -28.69
CA ALA A 190 3.09 -11.96 -27.90
C ALA A 190 2.79 -12.18 -26.41
N ILE A 191 1.70 -12.89 -26.08
CA ILE A 191 1.37 -13.25 -24.69
C ILE A 191 2.46 -14.15 -24.09
N VAL A 192 2.89 -15.20 -24.81
CA VAL A 192 3.95 -16.11 -24.35
C VAL A 192 5.25 -15.35 -24.14
N GLN A 193 5.64 -14.49 -25.08
CA GLN A 193 6.87 -13.70 -24.96
C GLN A 193 6.83 -12.74 -23.77
N ARG A 194 5.66 -12.14 -23.49
CA ARG A 194 5.45 -11.27 -22.33
C ARG A 194 5.58 -12.04 -21.02
N ALA A 195 4.99 -13.23 -20.92
CA ALA A 195 5.13 -14.11 -19.76
C ALA A 195 6.60 -14.50 -19.51
N LEU A 196 7.31 -14.96 -20.55
CA LEU A 196 8.73 -15.32 -20.47
C LEU A 196 9.61 -14.16 -20.02
N THR A 197 9.28 -12.93 -20.44
CA THR A 197 10.01 -11.73 -20.01
C THR A 197 9.83 -11.48 -18.50
N ILE A 198 8.62 -11.67 -17.98
CA ILE A 198 8.33 -11.54 -16.55
C ILE A 198 9.08 -12.60 -15.75
N ASP A 199 9.09 -13.86 -16.21
CA ASP A 199 9.82 -14.96 -15.56
C ASP A 199 11.32 -14.66 -15.50
N ALA A 200 11.91 -14.20 -16.62
CA ALA A 200 13.32 -13.84 -16.67
C ALA A 200 13.67 -12.70 -15.68
N ASN A 201 12.81 -11.68 -15.58
CA ASN A 201 12.99 -10.57 -14.63
C ASN A 201 12.90 -11.05 -13.17
N LEU A 202 12.01 -12.01 -12.88
CA LEU A 202 11.87 -12.58 -11.54
C LEU A 202 13.10 -13.42 -11.16
N ASP A 203 13.62 -14.21 -12.10
CA ASP A 203 14.86 -14.98 -11.92
C ASP A 203 16.07 -14.07 -11.68
N GLU A 204 16.18 -12.99 -12.45
CA GLU A 204 17.23 -11.98 -12.26
C GLU A 204 17.12 -11.29 -10.90
N TYR A 205 15.91 -10.86 -10.52
CA TYR A 205 15.65 -10.30 -9.20
C TYR A 205 16.06 -11.26 -8.07
N ALA A 206 15.72 -12.55 -8.17
CA ALA A 206 16.07 -13.54 -7.17
C ALA A 206 17.60 -13.69 -7.01
N ARG A 207 18.34 -13.65 -8.12
CA ARG A 207 19.82 -13.65 -8.09
C ARG A 207 20.37 -12.38 -7.45
N GLU A 208 19.86 -11.20 -7.82
CA GLU A 208 20.30 -9.94 -7.23
C GLU A 208 20.01 -9.85 -5.73
N LEU A 209 18.84 -10.32 -5.31
CA LEU A 209 18.43 -10.32 -3.90
C LEU A 209 19.40 -11.18 -3.07
N ALA A 210 19.77 -12.36 -3.57
CA ALA A 210 20.73 -13.25 -2.90
C ALA A 210 22.11 -12.60 -2.72
N LEU A 211 22.53 -11.72 -3.63
CA LEU A 211 23.79 -10.99 -3.55
C LEU A 211 23.73 -9.78 -2.60
N LYS A 212 22.63 -9.01 -2.67
CA LYS A 212 22.49 -7.73 -1.96
C LYS A 212 21.93 -7.85 -0.54
N ALA A 213 21.20 -8.92 -0.26
CA ALA A 213 20.60 -9.23 1.04
C ALA A 213 20.82 -10.72 1.34
N PRO A 214 22.07 -11.12 1.64
CA PRO A 214 22.36 -12.52 1.93
C PRO A 214 21.58 -12.96 3.17
N PHE A 215 21.06 -14.18 3.13
CA PHE A 215 20.32 -14.76 4.24
C PHE A 215 20.86 -16.14 4.60
N GLU A 216 20.91 -16.45 5.88
CA GLU A 216 21.20 -17.80 6.36
C GLU A 216 19.91 -18.61 6.39
N THR A 217 20.02 -19.89 5.99
CA THR A 217 18.92 -20.84 6.02
C THR A 217 19.15 -21.80 7.18
N HIS A 218 18.30 -21.72 8.21
CA HIS A 218 18.34 -22.63 9.34
C HIS A 218 17.22 -23.66 9.22
N GLN A 219 17.56 -24.94 9.36
CA GLN A 219 16.61 -26.04 9.41
C GLN A 219 16.17 -26.25 10.86
N LEU A 220 14.86 -26.21 11.12
CA LEU A 220 14.33 -26.45 12.46
C LEU A 220 14.21 -27.95 12.73
N SER A 221 14.72 -28.40 13.89
CA SER A 221 14.66 -29.81 14.31
C SER A 221 13.30 -30.24 14.87
N ASN A 222 12.43 -29.31 15.28
CA ASN A 222 11.17 -29.63 15.97
C ASN A 222 9.92 -29.09 15.24
N ALA A 223 8.86 -29.90 15.27
CA ALA A 223 7.59 -29.63 14.60
C ALA A 223 6.77 -28.48 15.23
N ASP A 224 7.04 -28.10 16.48
CA ASP A 224 6.29 -27.06 17.20
C ASP A 224 6.66 -25.62 16.78
N ASP A 225 7.85 -25.43 16.18
CA ASP A 225 8.29 -24.13 15.65
C ASP A 225 7.83 -23.88 14.19
N SER A 226 7.05 -24.80 13.63
CA SER A 226 6.61 -24.82 12.22
C SER A 226 5.71 -23.66 11.80
N ARG A 227 5.17 -22.88 12.74
CA ARG A 227 4.25 -21.76 12.44
C ARG A 227 4.92 -20.60 11.70
N LEU A 228 6.22 -20.46 11.85
CA LEU A 228 7.01 -19.40 11.23
C LEU A 228 7.83 -19.93 10.03
N ALA A 229 8.12 -21.23 10.00
CA ALA A 229 8.99 -21.83 8.99
C ALA A 229 8.25 -22.21 7.69
N HIS A 230 8.81 -21.80 6.55
CA HIS A 230 8.34 -22.29 5.25
C HIS A 230 9.02 -23.63 4.95
N LYS A 231 8.24 -24.72 4.90
CA LYS A 231 8.74 -26.09 4.68
C LYS A 231 9.84 -26.52 5.66
N GLY A 232 9.77 -26.06 6.92
CA GLY A 232 10.75 -26.43 7.97
C GLY A 232 12.04 -25.60 7.98
N TYR A 233 12.14 -24.56 7.15
CA TYR A 233 13.28 -23.64 7.11
C TYR A 233 12.89 -22.23 7.55
N TYR A 234 13.80 -21.56 8.26
CA TYR A 234 13.76 -20.11 8.50
C TYR A 234 14.91 -19.41 7.77
N ARG A 235 14.62 -18.25 7.17
CA ARG A 235 15.61 -17.42 6.49
C ARG A 235 15.83 -16.14 7.31
N CYS A 236 17.05 -15.95 7.80
CA CYS A 236 17.45 -14.74 8.52
C CYS A 236 18.38 -13.90 7.65
N GLU A 237 18.00 -12.65 7.40
CA GLU A 237 18.84 -11.67 6.71
C GLU A 237 20.11 -11.43 7.55
N LEU A 238 21.29 -11.57 6.93
CA LEU A 238 22.56 -11.28 7.56
C LEU A 238 22.69 -9.76 7.66
N LEU A 239 22.51 -9.23 8.88
CA LEU A 239 22.87 -7.85 9.20
C LEU A 239 24.40 -7.76 9.21
N LEU A 240 24.99 -7.33 8.09
CA LEU A 240 26.38 -6.85 8.02
C LEU A 240 26.45 -5.37 8.41
#